data_AF-A0A9D5ZRB1-F1
#
_entry.id   AF-A0A9D5ZRB1-F1
#
_cell.length_a   1.000
_cell.length_b   1.000
_cell.length_c   1.000
_cell.angle_alpha   90.00
_cell.angle_beta   90.00
_cell.angle_gamma   90.00
#
_symmetry.space_group_name_H-M   'P 1'
#
loop_
_entity.id
_entity.type
_entity.pdbx_description
1 polymer ?
#
loop_
_entity_poly.entity_id
_entity_poly.type
_entity_poly.pdbx_seq_one_letter_code
_entity_poly.pdbx_strand_id
1 'polypeptide(L)'
;MIYQEVKESFIQLFIEGISHGVVVIDNKYQVLYWNNWMFNHTGLTEKEVFKKSIFEIYPQIKEREKDTYIIDCINYRRPFFLSPIFHEYLIPIDIHDKKMKMLQNIKIYPSIVSNEEIGAIIIIEDFVLLAKLGNFNLNYFKN
;
A
#
# COMPACT_ATOMS: atom_id res chain seq x y z
N MET A 1 4.32 -25.53 17.94
CA MET A 1 5.31 -24.52 18.34
C MET A 1 6.28 -24.24 17.21
N ILE A 2 7.15 -25.20 16.83
CA ILE A 2 8.12 -25.05 15.72
C ILE A 2 7.48 -24.58 14.38
N TYR A 3 6.36 -25.17 13.95
CA TYR A 3 5.72 -24.76 12.69
C TYR A 3 5.30 -23.27 12.66
N GLN A 4 4.81 -22.76 13.79
CA GLN A 4 4.36 -21.38 13.90
C GLN A 4 5.54 -20.41 13.86
N GLU A 5 6.62 -20.71 14.57
CA GLU A 5 7.87 -19.95 14.54
C GLU A 5 8.50 -19.93 13.14
N VAL A 6 8.52 -21.09 12.46
CA VAL A 6 9.01 -21.19 11.07
C VAL A 6 8.14 -20.37 10.13
N LYS A 7 6.81 -20.42 10.29
CA LYS A 7 5.86 -19.64 9.49
C LYS A 7 6.05 -18.14 9.69
N GLU A 8 6.20 -17.69 10.94
CA GLU A 8 6.46 -16.28 11.27
C GLU A 8 7.78 -15.81 10.67
N SER A 9 8.86 -16.58 10.83
CA SER A 9 10.14 -16.27 10.20
C SER A 9 10.07 -16.24 8.67
N PHE A 10 9.33 -17.17 8.05
CA PHE A 10 9.14 -17.20 6.60
C PHE A 10 8.37 -15.97 6.11
N ILE A 11 7.27 -15.61 6.78
CA ILE A 11 6.47 -14.44 6.44
C ILE A 11 7.32 -13.16 6.57
N GLN A 12 8.07 -13.02 7.65
CA GLN A 12 8.96 -11.88 7.85
C GLN A 12 9.99 -11.78 6.72
N LEU A 13 10.72 -12.86 6.43
CA LEU A 13 11.71 -12.87 5.36
C LEU A 13 11.10 -12.61 3.98
N PHE A 14 9.89 -13.12 3.72
CA PHE A 14 9.19 -12.88 2.47
C PHE A 14 8.80 -11.41 2.33
N ILE A 15 8.13 -10.82 3.33
CA ILE A 15 7.67 -9.43 3.27
C ILE A 15 8.83 -8.43 3.19
N GLU A 16 9.94 -8.70 3.87
CA GLU A 16 11.13 -7.85 3.82
C GLU A 16 11.97 -8.05 2.55
N GLY A 17 11.85 -9.22 1.90
CA GLY A 17 12.60 -9.56 0.69
C GLY A 17 11.94 -9.15 -0.63
N ILE A 18 10.64 -8.79 -0.63
CA ILE A 18 9.94 -8.33 -1.83
C ILE A 18 10.14 -6.84 -2.10
N SER A 19 10.14 -6.47 -3.38
CA SER A 19 10.17 -5.07 -3.84
C SER A 19 8.79 -4.41 -3.81
N HIS A 20 8.05 -4.60 -2.72
CA HIS A 20 6.70 -4.08 -2.54
C HIS A 20 6.56 -3.45 -1.16
N GLY A 21 5.83 -2.32 -1.10
CA GLY A 21 5.39 -1.74 0.14
C GLY A 21 4.25 -2.55 0.74
N VAL A 22 4.37 -2.91 2.01
CA VAL A 22 3.30 -3.59 2.75
C VAL A 22 2.95 -2.76 3.98
N VAL A 23 1.69 -2.36 4.06
CA VAL A 23 1.13 -1.61 5.18
C VAL A 23 -0.06 -2.39 5.73
N VAL A 24 -0.12 -2.58 7.04
CA VAL A 24 -1.30 -3.12 7.72
C VAL A 24 -1.92 -2.02 8.56
N ILE A 25 -3.23 -1.86 8.48
CA ILE A 25 -3.99 -0.89 9.28
C ILE A 25 -5.14 -1.56 10.04
N ASP A 26 -5.53 -0.98 11.18
CA ASP A 26 -6.72 -1.39 11.93
C ASP A 26 -8.04 -0.76 11.45
N ASN A 27 -9.14 -1.08 12.13
CA ASN A 27 -10.49 -0.55 11.85
C ASN A 27 -10.63 0.96 12.14
N LYS A 28 -9.63 1.58 12.77
CA LYS A 28 -9.49 3.03 12.96
C LYS A 28 -8.46 3.63 11.99
N TYR A 29 -8.05 2.85 10.99
CA TYR A 29 -7.08 3.21 9.95
C TYR A 29 -5.69 3.48 10.50
N GLN A 30 -5.37 3.00 11.71
CA GLN A 30 -4.09 3.19 12.33
C GLN A 30 -3.09 2.15 11.84
N VAL A 31 -1.87 2.58 11.52
CA VAL A 31 -0.81 1.68 11.03
C VAL A 31 -0.39 0.70 12.13
N LEU A 32 -0.46 -0.58 11.83
CA LEU A 32 -0.02 -1.68 12.67
C LEU A 32 1.31 -2.28 12.19
N TYR A 33 1.62 -2.18 10.90
CA TYR A 33 2.84 -2.72 10.32
C TYR A 33 3.26 -1.91 9.09
N TRP A 34 4.58 -1.79 8.90
CA TRP A 34 5.22 -0.99 7.88
C TRP A 34 6.59 -1.58 7.50
N ASN A 35 6.69 -2.25 6.35
CA ASN A 35 7.93 -2.97 5.98
C ASN A 35 9.09 -2.03 5.57
N ASN A 36 10.30 -2.60 5.43
CA ASN A 36 11.49 -1.83 5.05
C ASN A 36 11.36 -1.14 3.70
N TRP A 37 10.64 -1.73 2.74
CA TRP A 37 10.41 -1.07 1.45
C TRP A 37 9.72 0.28 1.66
N MET A 38 8.70 0.34 2.52
CA MET A 38 8.02 1.58 2.82
C MET A 38 8.95 2.59 3.51
N PHE A 39 9.74 2.17 4.51
CA PHE A 39 10.75 3.03 5.13
C PHE A 39 11.73 3.61 4.12
N ASN A 40 12.27 2.78 3.22
CA ASN A 40 13.24 3.20 2.23
C ASN A 40 12.68 4.22 1.22
N HIS A 41 11.38 4.16 0.92
CA HIS A 41 10.74 5.04 -0.07
C HIS A 41 10.05 6.26 0.55
N THR A 42 9.69 6.24 1.83
CA THR A 42 9.02 7.37 2.50
C THR A 42 9.90 8.10 3.51
N GLY A 43 11.00 7.47 3.95
CA GLY A 43 11.85 7.96 5.03
C GLY A 43 11.23 7.84 6.42
N LEU A 44 10.00 7.30 6.55
CA LEU A 44 9.31 7.13 7.82
C LEU A 44 9.53 5.74 8.38
N THR A 45 10.04 5.67 9.60
CA THR A 45 10.23 4.41 10.33
C THR A 45 8.91 3.84 10.82
N GLU A 46 8.86 2.53 11.05
CA GLU A 46 7.70 1.87 11.65
C GLU A 46 7.28 2.54 12.98
N LYS A 47 8.25 2.92 13.82
CA LYS A 47 7.98 3.62 15.11
C LYS A 47 7.29 4.97 14.93
N GLU A 48 7.61 5.70 13.85
CA GLU A 48 7.03 7.01 13.59
C GLU A 48 5.59 6.92 13.08
N VAL A 49 5.23 5.83 12.40
CA VAL A 49 3.89 5.63 11.83
C VAL A 49 2.98 4.77 12.72
N PHE A 50 3.55 3.95 13.58
CA PHE A 50 2.79 3.00 14.41
C PHE A 50 1.70 3.70 15.21
N LYS A 51 0.49 3.14 15.14
CA LYS A 51 -0.74 3.62 15.77
C LYS A 51 -1.21 5.02 15.33
N LYS A 52 -0.59 5.64 14.33
CA LYS A 52 -1.12 6.86 13.68
C LYS A 52 -2.03 6.50 12.53
N SER A 53 -3.06 7.32 12.30
CA SER A 53 -3.95 7.09 11.15
C SER A 53 -3.18 7.29 9.85
N ILE A 54 -3.35 6.39 8.87
CA ILE A 54 -2.75 6.56 7.54
C ILE A 54 -3.20 7.88 6.87
N PHE A 55 -4.38 8.38 7.23
CA PHE A 55 -4.91 9.67 6.76
C PHE A 55 -4.32 10.89 7.48
N GLU A 56 -3.76 10.71 8.68
CA GLU A 56 -3.00 11.76 9.37
C GLU A 56 -1.59 11.84 8.80
N ILE A 57 -0.97 10.69 8.50
CA ILE A 57 0.36 10.61 7.90
C ILE A 57 0.31 11.15 6.46
N TYR A 58 -0.71 10.76 5.69
CA TYR A 58 -0.91 11.19 4.30
C TYR A 58 -2.33 11.75 4.09
N PRO A 59 -2.58 13.02 4.46
CA PRO A 59 -3.87 13.69 4.22
C PRO A 59 -4.28 13.70 2.75
N GLN A 60 -3.31 13.62 1.84
CA GLN A 60 -3.53 13.59 0.38
C GLN A 60 -4.37 12.40 -0.06
N ILE A 61 -4.45 11.32 0.74
CA ILE A 61 -5.35 10.20 0.46
C ILE A 61 -6.82 10.68 0.46
N LYS A 62 -7.19 11.51 1.43
CA LYS A 62 -8.54 12.10 1.54
C LYS A 62 -8.75 13.24 0.56
N GLU A 63 -7.75 14.11 0.39
CA GLU A 63 -7.82 15.23 -0.56
C GLU A 63 -8.05 14.76 -2.00
N ARG A 64 -7.67 13.50 -2.30
CA ARG A 64 -7.85 12.84 -3.60
C ARG A 64 -8.96 11.79 -3.60
N GLU A 65 -9.80 11.75 -2.57
CA GLU A 65 -10.96 10.86 -2.42
C GLU A 65 -10.65 9.35 -2.49
N LYS A 66 -9.41 8.96 -2.18
CA LYS A 66 -8.95 7.56 -2.19
C LYS A 66 -9.14 6.83 -0.87
N ASP A 67 -9.48 7.55 0.17
CA ASP A 67 -9.85 6.98 1.47
C ASP A 67 -11.09 6.08 1.35
N THR A 68 -11.99 6.39 0.42
CA THR A 68 -13.17 5.56 0.09
C THR A 68 -12.81 4.10 -0.18
N TYR A 69 -11.74 3.81 -0.93
CA TYR A 69 -11.30 2.44 -1.20
C TYR A 69 -10.86 1.68 0.06
N ILE A 70 -10.25 2.38 1.02
CA ILE A 70 -9.83 1.80 2.30
C ILE A 70 -11.04 1.57 3.19
N ILE A 71 -11.90 2.59 3.30
CA ILE A 71 -13.12 2.56 4.11
C ILE A 71 -14.05 1.43 3.63
N ASP A 72 -14.30 1.36 2.33
CA ASP A 72 -15.16 0.34 1.73
C ASP A 72 -14.55 -1.05 1.83
N CYS A 73 -13.21 -1.17 1.73
CA CYS A 73 -12.53 -2.44 1.92
C CYS A 73 -12.83 -3.02 3.30
N ILE A 74 -12.73 -2.20 4.33
CA ILE A 74 -12.95 -2.61 5.73
C ILE A 74 -14.44 -2.85 5.98
N ASN A 75 -15.30 -1.87 5.64
CA ASN A 75 -16.73 -1.91 5.94
C ASN A 75 -17.46 -3.03 5.21
N TYR A 76 -17.13 -3.25 3.93
CA TYR A 76 -17.82 -4.23 3.10
C TYR A 76 -17.03 -5.54 2.93
N ARG A 77 -15.83 -5.64 3.51
CA ARG A 77 -14.93 -6.81 3.43
C ARG A 77 -14.66 -7.21 1.99
N ARG A 78 -14.37 -6.24 1.13
CA ARG A 78 -14.11 -6.45 -0.31
C ARG A 78 -12.71 -5.97 -0.68
N PRO A 79 -11.98 -6.72 -1.52
CA PRO A 79 -10.70 -6.26 -2.00
C PRO A 79 -10.87 -5.15 -3.04
N PHE A 80 -9.88 -4.25 -3.10
CA PHE A 80 -9.78 -3.21 -4.13
C PHE A 80 -8.45 -3.29 -4.86
N PHE A 81 -8.50 -2.95 -6.15
CA PHE A 81 -7.33 -2.85 -7.02
C PHE A 81 -7.33 -1.49 -7.70
N LEU A 82 -6.31 -0.69 -7.43
CA LEU A 82 -6.16 0.64 -8.01
C LEU A 82 -5.05 0.58 -9.05
N SER A 83 -5.46 0.60 -10.31
CA SER A 83 -4.53 0.67 -11.44
C SER A 83 -3.82 2.03 -11.47
N PRO A 84 -2.50 2.07 -11.72
CA PRO A 84 -1.71 3.29 -11.78
C PRO A 84 -2.16 4.23 -12.91
N ILE A 85 -2.80 3.70 -13.96
CA ILE A 85 -3.28 4.50 -15.10
C ILE A 85 -4.42 5.44 -14.68
N PHE A 86 -5.30 4.98 -13.79
CA PHE A 86 -6.48 5.74 -13.38
C PHE A 86 -6.29 6.42 -12.02
N HIS A 87 -5.53 5.78 -11.13
CA HIS A 87 -5.42 6.23 -9.75
C HIS A 87 -4.05 6.85 -9.47
N GLU A 88 -3.07 6.74 -10.35
CA GLU A 88 -1.70 7.19 -10.11
C GLU A 88 -1.09 6.54 -8.85
N TYR A 89 -1.26 7.13 -7.67
CA TYR A 89 -0.68 6.68 -6.40
C TYR A 89 -1.65 6.81 -5.23
N LEU A 90 -1.52 5.96 -4.22
CA LEU A 90 -2.20 6.11 -2.93
C LEU A 90 -1.35 7.00 -2.00
N ILE A 91 -0.06 6.65 -1.84
CA ILE A 91 0.89 7.40 -1.00
C ILE A 91 1.77 8.27 -1.90
N PRO A 92 1.96 9.57 -1.62
CA PRO A 92 2.71 10.50 -2.48
C PRO A 92 4.24 10.32 -2.41
N ILE A 93 4.74 9.14 -2.78
CA ILE A 93 6.18 8.82 -2.83
C ILE A 93 6.84 9.58 -3.98
N ASP A 94 7.92 10.31 -3.69
CA ASP A 94 8.70 11.04 -4.70
C ASP A 94 9.65 10.09 -5.45
N ILE A 95 9.75 10.27 -6.76
CA ILE A 95 10.82 9.68 -7.57
C ILE A 95 12.01 10.65 -7.52
N HIS A 96 13.18 10.19 -7.05
CA HIS A 96 14.47 10.90 -6.99
C HIS A 96 14.60 12.17 -7.86
N ASP A 97 15.12 13.28 -7.29
CA ASP A 97 15.48 14.58 -7.93
C ASP A 97 14.45 15.21 -8.89
N LYS A 98 13.30 14.58 -9.09
CA LYS A 98 12.23 15.02 -9.95
C LYS A 98 11.05 15.34 -9.05
N LYS A 99 10.38 16.45 -9.33
CA LYS A 99 9.10 16.82 -8.69
C LYS A 99 7.95 15.92 -9.20
N MET A 100 8.18 14.61 -9.28
CA MET A 100 7.26 13.62 -9.82
C MET A 100 6.95 12.58 -8.76
N LYS A 101 5.68 12.18 -8.69
CA LYS A 101 5.23 11.11 -7.80
C LYS A 101 5.31 9.76 -8.50
N MET A 102 5.72 8.74 -7.75
CA MET A 102 5.78 7.35 -8.19
C MET A 102 4.38 6.84 -8.50
N LEU A 103 4.17 6.33 -9.71
CA LEU A 103 2.93 5.64 -10.04
C LEU A 103 2.90 4.30 -9.30
N GLN A 104 1.74 3.94 -8.76
CA GLN A 104 1.59 2.79 -7.88
C GLN A 104 0.49 1.88 -8.39
N ASN A 105 0.83 0.60 -8.46
CA ASN A 105 -0.14 -0.46 -8.57
C ASN A 105 -0.51 -0.92 -7.15
N ILE A 106 -1.75 -0.67 -6.72
CA ILE A 106 -2.15 -0.86 -5.32
C ILE A 106 -3.20 -1.97 -5.20
N LYS A 107 -3.02 -2.84 -4.21
CA LYS A 107 -4.01 -3.83 -3.79
C LYS A 107 -4.37 -3.59 -2.33
N ILE A 108 -5.65 -3.57 -2.02
CA ILE A 108 -6.16 -3.42 -0.66
C ILE A 108 -6.99 -4.66 -0.36
N TYR A 109 -6.61 -5.40 0.67
CA TYR A 109 -7.29 -6.63 1.09
C TYR A 109 -7.84 -6.47 2.51
N PRO A 110 -9.10 -6.86 2.78
CA PRO A 110 -9.59 -6.93 4.14
C PRO A 110 -8.84 -8.03 4.88
N SER A 111 -8.46 -7.77 6.13
CA SER A 111 -7.75 -8.76 6.96
C SER A 111 -8.19 -8.67 8.41
N ILE A 112 -8.17 -9.80 9.12
CA ILE A 112 -8.36 -9.82 10.57
C ILE A 112 -7.05 -9.37 11.20
N VAL A 113 -7.08 -8.31 11.99
CA VAL A 113 -5.87 -7.68 12.55
C VAL A 113 -5.76 -7.76 14.07
N SER A 114 -6.86 -7.98 14.78
CA SER A 114 -6.91 -8.19 16.25
C SER A 114 -8.31 -8.72 16.60
N ASN A 115 -8.46 -9.68 17.51
CA ASN A 115 -9.77 -10.09 18.09
C ASN A 115 -11.01 -9.96 17.17
N GLU A 116 -10.95 -10.50 15.94
CA GLU A 116 -11.99 -10.39 14.90
C GLU A 116 -12.28 -8.99 14.29
N GLU A 117 -11.55 -7.96 14.71
CA GLU A 117 -11.52 -6.65 14.06
C GLU A 117 -10.96 -6.77 12.64
N ILE A 118 -11.73 -6.25 11.69
CA ILE A 118 -11.33 -6.17 10.29
C ILE A 118 -10.57 -4.85 10.08
N GLY A 119 -9.33 -4.99 9.65
CA GLY A 119 -8.51 -3.92 9.11
C GLY A 119 -8.25 -4.15 7.62
N ALA A 120 -7.14 -3.62 7.13
CA ALA A 120 -6.72 -3.84 5.76
C ALA A 120 -5.22 -4.08 5.64
N ILE A 121 -4.83 -4.90 4.67
CA ILE A 121 -3.48 -5.03 4.15
C ILE A 121 -3.43 -4.27 2.83
N ILE A 122 -2.54 -3.29 2.73
CA ILE A 122 -2.31 -2.48 1.55
C ILE A 122 -0.95 -2.88 0.97
N ILE A 123 -0.94 -3.31 -0.28
CA ILE A 123 0.26 -3.67 -1.03
C ILE A 123 0.47 -2.62 -2.11
N ILE A 124 1.66 -2.03 -2.14
CA ILE A 124 2.06 -0.96 -3.06
C ILE A 124 3.22 -1.48 -3.91
N GLU A 125 3.07 -1.43 -5.22
CA GLU A 125 4.10 -1.77 -6.19
C GLU A 125 4.45 -0.52 -7.01
N ASP A 126 5.75 -0.24 -7.16
CA ASP A 126 6.21 0.77 -8.13
C ASP A 126 5.84 0.35 -9.56
N PHE A 127 5.16 1.23 -10.29
CA PHE A 127 4.81 1.03 -11.68
C PHE A 127 5.58 1.98 -12.60
N VAL A 128 6.60 1.44 -13.28
CA VAL A 128 7.31 2.16 -14.33
C VAL A 128 6.54 2.09 -15.65
N LEU A 129 5.83 3.17 -15.97
CA LEU A 129 5.01 3.27 -17.19
C LEU A 129 5.86 3.01 -18.45
N LEU A 130 7.04 3.62 -18.59
CA LEU A 130 7.87 3.52 -19.80
C LEU A 130 8.40 2.11 -20.08
N ALA A 131 8.61 1.28 -19.05
CA ALA A 131 9.13 -0.08 -19.22
C ALA A 131 8.09 -1.05 -19.83
N LYS A 132 6.79 -0.76 -19.67
CA LYS A 132 5.70 -1.60 -20.23
C LYS A 132 5.13 -1.06 -21.55
N LEU A 133 5.29 0.23 -21.83
CA LEU A 133 4.80 0.85 -23.07
C LEU A 133 5.59 0.49 -24.32
N GLY A 134 6.85 0.07 -24.20
CA GLY A 134 7.57 -0.56 -25.31
C GLY A 134 6.86 -1.81 -25.86
N ASN A 135 5.97 -2.43 -25.07
CA ASN A 135 5.18 -3.61 -25.42
C ASN A 135 3.67 -3.35 -25.58
N PHE A 136 3.17 -2.15 -25.29
CA PHE A 136 1.74 -1.83 -25.39
C PHE A 136 1.51 -0.44 -25.96
N ASN A 137 0.88 -0.40 -27.13
CA ASN A 137 0.47 0.82 -27.82
C ASN A 137 -0.65 1.53 -27.02
N LEU A 138 -0.40 2.75 -26.54
CA LEU A 138 -1.31 3.52 -25.65
C LEU A 138 -2.57 4.06 -26.30
N ASN A 139 -2.73 3.89 -27.61
CA ASN A 139 -3.86 4.47 -28.35
C ASN A 139 -5.23 3.84 -28.01
N TYR A 140 -5.29 2.87 -27.08
CA TYR A 140 -6.53 2.19 -26.68
C TYR A 140 -7.20 2.75 -25.40
N PHE A 141 -6.54 3.65 -24.64
CA PHE A 141 -7.08 4.13 -23.35
C PHE A 141 -7.52 5.61 -23.38
N LYS A 142 -7.65 6.19 -24.56
CA LYS A 142 -8.36 7.47 -24.76
C LYS A 142 -9.57 7.22 -25.64
N ASN A 143 -10.70 6.90 -25.01
CA ASN A 143 -12.06 7.16 -25.49
C ASN A 143 -12.97 7.25 -24.27
#